data_AF-A0AAW1SS20-F1
#
_entry.id   AF-A0AAW1SS20-F1
#
_cell.length_a   1.000
_cell.length_b   1.000
_cell.length_c   1.000
_cell.angle_alpha   90.00
_cell.angle_beta   90.00
_cell.angle_gamma   90.00
#
_symmetry.space_group_name_H-M   'P 1'
#
loop_
_entity.id
_entity.type
_entity.pdbx_description
1 polymer ?
#
loop_
_entity_poly.entity_id
_entity_poly.type
_entity_poly.pdbx_seq_one_letter_code
_entity_poly.pdbx_strand_id
1 'polypeptide(L)'
;MAATEDDDLRNDAAFKEAAVFSLPQAAYGISGRIELAKKANPSFAPHPLVQKTLDYTNRFSVNRDQGALDAFRQYLKDQTVLTQEEQCQIINLVPDSVDELKCLVQTVDDPERQLRSWCAAAGD
;
A
#
# COMPACT_ATOMS: atom_id res chain seq x y z
N MET A 1 -5.22 9.82 31.78
CA MET A 1 -4.64 9.26 30.55
C MET A 1 -5.35 9.95 29.40
N ALA A 2 -4.66 10.84 28.69
CA ALA A 2 -5.24 11.54 27.56
C ALA A 2 -5.31 10.56 26.39
N ALA A 3 -6.52 10.18 25.99
CA ALA A 3 -6.74 9.64 24.65
C ALA A 3 -6.38 10.79 23.69
N THR A 4 -5.25 10.63 23.01
CA THR A 4 -4.72 11.61 22.05
C THR A 4 -5.63 11.64 20.82
N GLU A 5 -5.91 12.85 20.31
CA GLU A 5 -6.73 13.15 19.12
C GLU A 5 -6.32 12.41 17.82
N ASP A 6 -5.27 11.59 17.86
CA ASP A 6 -4.73 10.78 16.76
C ASP A 6 -5.56 9.51 16.46
N ASP A 7 -6.38 9.03 17.41
CA ASP A 7 -7.16 7.79 17.22
C ASP A 7 -8.37 7.96 16.26
N ASP A 8 -8.68 9.19 15.84
CA ASP A 8 -9.90 9.51 15.08
C ASP A 8 -9.68 9.53 13.55
N LEU A 9 -8.46 9.76 13.06
CA LEU A 9 -8.20 9.87 11.61
C LEU A 9 -8.28 8.52 10.88
N ARG A 10 -8.03 7.40 11.57
CA ARG A 10 -8.22 6.05 11.01
C ARG A 10 -9.69 5.65 10.89
N ASN A 11 -10.56 6.32 11.63
CA ASN A 11 -12.01 6.06 11.64
C ASN A 11 -12.82 6.99 10.74
N ASP A 12 -12.14 7.98 10.12
CA ASP A 12 -12.76 8.85 9.13
C ASP A 12 -13.37 8.00 8.00
N ALA A 13 -14.65 8.21 7.76
CA ALA A 13 -15.41 7.52 6.73
C ALA A 13 -14.78 7.68 5.33
N ALA A 14 -14.03 8.76 5.11
CA ALA A 14 -13.32 9.00 3.85
C ALA A 14 -12.24 7.94 3.55
N PHE A 15 -11.61 7.34 4.58
CA PHE A 15 -10.51 6.39 4.39
C PHE A 15 -10.92 4.93 4.53
N LYS A 16 -12.09 4.64 5.13
CA LYS A 16 -12.60 3.26 5.29
C LYS A 16 -12.76 2.50 3.98
N GLU A 17 -13.21 3.21 2.95
CA GLU A 17 -13.44 2.63 1.61
C GLU A 17 -12.34 3.03 0.60
N ALA A 18 -11.27 3.68 1.07
CA ALA A 18 -10.22 4.16 0.19
C ALA A 18 -9.36 3.00 -0.32
N ALA A 19 -9.16 2.96 -1.63
CA ALA A 19 -8.20 2.04 -2.22
C ALA A 19 -6.78 2.43 -1.83
N VAL A 20 -6.05 1.50 -1.22
CA VAL A 20 -4.64 1.68 -0.85
C VAL A 20 -3.75 1.22 -1.99
N PHE A 21 -2.76 2.04 -2.33
CA PHE A 21 -1.77 1.77 -3.36
C PHE A 21 -0.36 1.73 -2.78
N SER A 22 0.42 0.73 -3.19
CA SER A 22 1.86 0.71 -2.97
C SER A 22 2.58 1.74 -3.84
N LEU A 23 3.83 2.08 -3.48
CA LEU A 23 4.66 3.03 -4.23
C LEU A 23 4.84 2.63 -5.70
N PRO A 24 5.11 1.35 -6.04
CA PRO A 24 5.19 0.92 -7.44
C PRO A 24 3.88 1.15 -8.20
N GLN A 25 2.73 0.84 -7.58
CA GLN A 25 1.42 1.07 -8.21
C GLN A 25 1.17 2.56 -8.46
N ALA A 26 1.52 3.41 -7.50
CA ALA A 26 1.43 4.85 -7.66
C ALA A 26 2.34 5.35 -8.80
N ALA A 27 3.57 4.83 -8.90
CA ALA A 27 4.49 5.16 -9.99
C ALA A 27 3.90 4.81 -11.36
N TYR A 28 3.36 3.60 -11.53
CA TYR A 28 2.71 3.19 -12.79
C TYR A 28 1.48 4.05 -13.11
N GLY A 29 0.60 4.27 -12.13
CA GLY A 29 -0.61 5.06 -12.32
C GLY A 29 -0.32 6.51 -12.72
N ILE A 30 0.62 7.16 -12.02
CA ILE A 30 1.01 8.54 -12.30
C ILE A 30 1.71 8.64 -13.66
N SER A 31 2.67 7.76 -13.95
CA SER A 31 3.40 7.76 -15.22
C SER A 31 2.48 7.56 -16.41
N GLY A 32 1.59 6.56 -16.34
CA GLY A 32 0.62 6.29 -17.40
C GLY A 32 -0.32 7.47 -17.65
N ARG A 33 -0.74 8.17 -16.60
CA ARG A 33 -1.56 9.39 -16.75
C ARG A 33 -0.80 10.54 -17.40
N ILE A 34 0.46 10.76 -17.04
CA ILE A 34 1.30 11.79 -17.67
C ILE A 34 1.54 11.47 -19.14
N GLU A 35 1.82 10.22 -19.49
CA GLU A 35 2.02 9.78 -20.87
C GLU A 35 0.77 9.99 -21.72
N LEU A 36 -0.41 9.61 -21.21
CA LEU A 36 -1.68 9.84 -21.90
C LEU A 36 -1.95 11.33 -22.10
N ALA A 37 -1.67 12.17 -21.10
CA ALA A 37 -1.81 13.62 -21.20
C ALA A 37 -0.86 14.21 -22.25
N LYS A 38 0.39 13.74 -22.31
CA LYS A 38 1.38 14.16 -23.33
C LYS A 38 1.00 13.72 -24.74
N LYS A 39 0.42 12.52 -24.90
CA LYS A 39 -0.10 12.04 -26.20
C LYS A 39 -1.23 12.95 -26.71
N ALA A 40 -2.10 13.42 -25.81
CA ALA A 40 -3.19 14.34 -26.17
C ALA A 40 -2.71 15.79 -26.36
N ASN A 41 -1.72 16.24 -25.58
CA ASN A 41 -1.11 17.56 -25.68
C ASN A 41 0.43 17.45 -25.48
N PRO A 42 1.23 17.53 -26.56
CA PRO A 42 2.70 17.41 -26.46
C PRO A 42 3.38 18.46 -25.57
N SER A 43 2.74 19.60 -25.32
CA SER A 43 3.23 20.66 -24.42
C SER A 43 2.83 20.48 -22.96
N PHE A 44 2.10 19.41 -22.62
CA PHE A 44 1.66 19.14 -21.26
C PHE A 44 2.86 18.98 -20.32
N ALA A 45 2.86 19.79 -19.26
CA ALA A 45 3.76 19.67 -18.12
C ALA A 45 2.94 19.35 -16.86
N PRO A 46 3.27 18.28 -16.11
CA PRO A 46 2.57 17.95 -14.88
C PRO A 46 2.83 19.03 -13.81
N HIS A 47 1.89 19.16 -12.87
CA HIS A 47 2.08 20.02 -11.71
C HIS A 47 3.35 19.62 -10.92
N PRO A 48 4.14 20.56 -10.36
CA PRO A 48 5.40 20.23 -9.70
C PRO A 48 5.29 19.21 -8.56
N LEU A 49 4.16 19.20 -7.83
CA LEU A 49 3.90 18.18 -6.81
C LEU A 49 3.76 16.79 -7.42
N VAL A 50 3.06 16.65 -8.56
CA VAL A 50 2.92 15.36 -9.26
C VAL A 50 4.29 14.87 -9.72
N GLN A 51 5.13 15.76 -10.23
CA GLN A 51 6.50 15.41 -10.62
C GLN A 51 7.32 14.92 -9.42
N LYS A 52 7.30 15.65 -8.29
CA LYS A 52 7.99 15.23 -7.06
C LYS A 52 7.49 13.89 -6.52
N THR A 53 6.17 13.66 -6.56
CA THR A 53 5.59 12.38 -6.16
C THR A 53 6.09 11.26 -7.06
N LEU A 54 6.11 11.48 -8.38
CA LEU A 54 6.63 10.49 -9.33
C LEU A 54 8.13 10.22 -9.10
N ASP A 55 8.92 11.25 -8.86
CA ASP A 55 10.36 11.11 -8.60
C ASP A 55 10.60 10.29 -7.31
N TYR A 56 9.80 10.55 -6.27
CA TYR A 56 9.84 9.80 -5.03
C TYR A 56 9.44 8.34 -5.23
N THR A 57 8.28 8.09 -5.86
CA THR A 57 7.80 6.72 -6.06
C THR A 57 8.77 5.93 -6.93
N ASN A 58 9.34 6.51 -7.99
CA ASN A 58 10.36 5.87 -8.80
C ASN A 58 11.63 5.55 -7.99
N ARG A 59 12.05 6.44 -7.10
CA ARG A 59 13.27 6.26 -6.29
C ARG A 59 13.12 5.13 -5.27
N PHE A 60 11.97 5.03 -4.60
CA PHE A 60 11.75 4.11 -3.49
C PHE A 60 10.93 2.87 -3.84
N SER A 61 10.49 2.72 -5.10
CA SER A 61 9.89 1.47 -5.57
C SER A 61 10.95 0.38 -5.66
N VAL A 62 10.85 -0.63 -4.78
CA VAL A 62 11.78 -1.76 -4.73
C VAL A 62 11.57 -2.72 -5.92
N ASN A 63 10.34 -2.86 -6.40
CA ASN A 63 10.01 -3.67 -7.57
C ASN A 63 9.46 -2.79 -8.71
N ARG A 64 10.16 -2.80 -9.86
CA ARG A 64 9.79 -2.06 -11.08
C ARG A 64 9.35 -2.97 -12.22
N ASP A 65 9.27 -4.28 -11.97
CA ASP A 65 8.67 -5.21 -12.91
C ASP A 65 7.20 -5.42 -12.55
N GLN A 66 6.31 -5.07 -13.49
CA GLN A 66 4.88 -5.08 -13.24
C GLN A 66 4.37 -6.51 -13.02
N GLY A 67 4.91 -7.49 -13.76
CA GLY A 67 4.52 -8.89 -13.61
C GLY A 67 4.90 -9.47 -12.25
N ALA A 68 6.11 -9.19 -11.78
CA ALA A 68 6.59 -9.60 -10.46
C ALA A 68 5.80 -8.91 -9.34
N LEU A 69 5.46 -7.63 -9.51
CA LEU A 69 4.61 -6.90 -8.55
C LEU A 69 3.22 -7.53 -8.48
N ASP A 70 2.60 -7.82 -9.61
CA ASP A 70 1.25 -8.42 -9.65
C ASP A 70 1.26 -9.83 -9.05
N ALA A 71 2.30 -10.64 -9.33
CA ALA A 71 2.48 -11.94 -8.70
C ALA A 71 2.65 -11.83 -7.17
N PHE A 72 3.47 -10.88 -6.69
CA PHE A 72 3.67 -10.68 -5.26
C PHE A 72 2.41 -10.18 -4.55
N ARG A 73 1.66 -9.29 -5.21
CA ARG A 73 0.36 -8.83 -4.71
C ARG A 73 -0.66 -9.96 -4.63
N GLN A 74 -0.71 -10.82 -5.62
CA GLN A 74 -1.59 -11.99 -5.59
C GLN A 74 -1.21 -12.91 -4.42
N TYR A 75 0.09 -13.19 -4.24
CA TYR A 75 0.59 -13.97 -3.11
C TYR A 75 0.17 -13.38 -1.75
N LEU A 76 0.30 -12.07 -1.57
CA LEU A 76 -0.11 -11.39 -0.33
C LEU A 76 -1.63 -11.36 -0.14
N LYS A 77 -2.39 -11.24 -1.23
CA LYS A 77 -3.86 -11.27 -1.20
C LYS A 77 -4.40 -12.64 -0.79
N ASP A 78 -3.69 -13.71 -1.13
CA ASP A 78 -4.03 -15.07 -0.72
C ASP A 78 -3.76 -15.31 0.78
N GLN A 79 -3.09 -14.37 1.47
CA GLN A 79 -2.92 -14.39 2.94
C GLN A 79 -4.12 -13.73 3.62
N THR A 80 -5.07 -14.52 4.11
CA THR A 80 -6.33 -14.06 4.73
C THR A 80 -6.17 -13.22 6.00
N VAL A 81 -4.96 -13.16 6.56
CA VAL A 81 -4.66 -12.45 7.81
C VAL A 81 -4.20 -11.01 7.61
N LEU A 82 -3.87 -10.60 6.37
CA LEU A 82 -3.29 -9.30 6.05
C LEU A 82 -4.34 -8.33 5.49
N THR A 83 -4.42 -7.13 6.05
CA THR A 83 -5.27 -6.05 5.50
C THR A 83 -4.63 -5.45 4.24
N GLN A 84 -5.41 -4.75 3.41
CA GLN A 84 -4.87 -4.11 2.21
C GLN A 84 -3.77 -3.08 2.53
N GLU A 85 -3.91 -2.37 3.66
CA GLU A 85 -2.90 -1.44 4.15
C GLU A 85 -1.59 -2.15 4.46
N GLU A 86 -1.64 -3.26 5.19
CA GLU A 86 -0.46 -4.04 5.56
C GLU A 86 0.20 -4.66 4.34
N GLN A 87 -0.59 -5.19 3.41
CA GLN A 87 -0.06 -5.68 2.14
C GLN A 87 0.72 -4.58 1.41
N CYS A 88 0.19 -3.36 1.36
CA CYS A 88 0.89 -2.23 0.74
C CYS A 88 2.14 -1.82 1.51
N GLN A 89 2.10 -1.84 2.85
CA GLN A 89 3.26 -1.56 3.68
C GLN A 89 4.36 -2.60 3.48
N ILE A 90 4.02 -3.89 3.42
CA ILE A 90 4.96 -4.97 3.11
C ILE A 90 5.63 -4.75 1.75
N ILE A 91 4.85 -4.40 0.72
CA ILE A 91 5.38 -4.13 -0.63
C ILE A 91 6.34 -2.93 -0.63
N ASN A 92 6.05 -1.92 0.18
CA ASN A 92 6.86 -0.69 0.23
C ASN A 92 8.13 -0.85 1.06
N LEU A 93 8.05 -1.58 2.18
CA LEU A 93 9.12 -1.68 3.17
C LEU A 93 10.04 -2.87 2.90
N VAL A 94 9.51 -3.94 2.29
CA VAL A 94 10.25 -5.17 1.94
C VAL A 94 11.08 -5.68 3.12
N PRO A 95 10.43 -6.05 4.24
CA PRO A 95 11.15 -6.56 5.40
C PRO A 95 11.86 -7.87 5.07
N ASP A 96 13.08 -8.02 5.57
CA ASP A 96 13.94 -9.17 5.34
C ASP A 96 13.67 -10.31 6.34
N SER A 97 12.89 -10.04 7.38
CA SER A 97 12.54 -11.03 8.40
C SER A 97 11.14 -10.80 9.00
N VAL A 98 10.60 -11.85 9.63
CA VAL A 98 9.32 -11.77 10.36
C VAL A 98 9.43 -10.80 11.54
N ASP A 99 10.55 -10.80 12.26
CA ASP A 99 10.78 -9.91 13.40
C ASP A 99 10.80 -8.44 12.94
N GLU A 100 11.45 -8.15 11.82
CA GLU A 100 11.43 -6.82 11.21
C GLU A 100 10.03 -6.42 10.74
N LEU A 101 9.29 -7.34 10.09
CA LEU A 101 7.90 -7.09 9.68
C LEU A 101 7.04 -6.68 10.89
N LYS A 102 7.14 -7.42 12.00
CA LYS A 102 6.39 -7.12 13.23
C LYS A 102 6.81 -5.79 13.86
N CYS A 103 8.09 -5.42 13.76
CA CYS A 103 8.56 -4.12 14.24
C CYS A 103 8.02 -2.96 13.39
N LEU A 104 7.99 -3.12 12.07
CA LEU A 104 7.60 -2.07 11.13
C LEU A 104 6.08 -1.95 10.96
N VAL A 105 5.38 -3.07 10.95
CA VAL A 105 3.93 -3.19 10.73
C VAL A 105 3.31 -3.87 11.95
N GLN A 106 3.19 -3.11 13.04
CA GLN A 106 2.78 -3.65 14.34
C GLN A 106 1.40 -4.31 14.33
N THR A 107 0.52 -3.90 13.42
CA THR A 107 -0.83 -4.45 13.28
C THR A 107 -0.84 -5.90 12.79
N VAL A 108 0.27 -6.40 12.21
CA VAL A 108 0.39 -7.81 11.77
C VAL A 108 0.44 -8.76 12.97
N ASP A 109 0.95 -8.32 14.12
CA ASP A 109 1.08 -9.15 15.32
C ASP A 109 -0.07 -8.95 16.33
N ASP A 110 -1.18 -8.33 15.90
CA ASP A 110 -2.36 -8.13 16.74
C ASP A 110 -3.04 -9.47 17.06
N PRO A 111 -2.97 -9.95 18.33
CA PRO A 111 -3.50 -11.25 18.71
C PRO A 111 -5.01 -11.35 18.55
N GLU A 112 -5.75 -10.25 18.77
CA GLU A 112 -7.21 -10.25 18.66
C GLU A 112 -7.66 -10.42 17.21
N ARG A 113 -6.93 -9.82 16.27
CA ARG A 113 -7.23 -9.96 14.84
C ARG A 113 -6.86 -11.34 14.31
N GLN A 114 -5.74 -11.89 14.75
CA GLN A 114 -5.34 -13.26 14.39
C GLN A 114 -6.38 -14.28 14.86
N LEU A 115 -6.88 -14.14 16.10
CA LEU A 115 -7.97 -14.98 16.63
C LEU A 115 -9.26 -14.88 15.80
N ARG A 116 -9.67 -13.67 15.41
CA ARG A 116 -10.87 -13.47 14.56
C ARG A 116 -10.72 -14.09 13.18
N SER A 117 -9.53 -13.96 12.57
CA SER A 117 -9.23 -14.54 11.25
C SER A 117 -9.27 -16.08 11.30
N TRP A 118 -8.70 -16.70 12.33
CA TRP A 118 -8.74 -18.16 12.50
C TRP A 118 -10.14 -18.71 12.78
N CYS A 119 -10.94 -18.01 13.59
CA CYS A 119 -12.33 -18.39 13.81
C CYS A 119 -13.18 -18.25 12.53
N ALA A 120 -12.91 -17.24 11.70
CA ALA A 120 -13.58 -17.07 10.40
C ALA A 120 -13.17 -18.16 9.39
N ALA A 121 -11.89 -18.56 9.37
CA ALA A 121 -11.39 -19.61 8.48
C ALA A 121 -11.79 -21.03 8.90
N ALA A 122 -12.14 -21.25 10.18
CA ALA A 122 -12.58 -22.55 10.71
C ALA A 122 -14.11 -22.76 10.65
N GLY A 123 -14.85 -21.78 10.13
CA GLY A 123 -16.32 -21.78 10.03
C GLY A 123 -16.89 -22.17 8.67
N ASP A 124 -16.04 -22.50 7.69
CA ASP A 124 -16.36 -23.12 6.39
C ASP A 124 -15.89 -24.58 6.35
#